data_AF-A0A2D6F9R6-F1
#
_entry.id   AF-A0A2D6F9R6-F1
#
_cell.length_a   1.000
_cell.length_b   1.000
_cell.length_c   1.000
_cell.angle_alpha   90.00
_cell.angle_beta   90.00
_cell.angle_gamma   90.00
#
_symmetry.space_group_name_H-M   'P 1'
#
loop_
_entity.id
_entity.type
_entity.pdbx_description
1 polymer ?
#
loop_
_entity_poly.entity_id
_entity_poly.type
_entity_poly.pdbx_seq_one_letter_code
_entity_poly.pdbx_strand_id
1 'polypeptide(L)'
;MLERKANGDRRRAEESLPETHQIANELGMPPLLQRIEDLMSRIGQASAPAYPCGLTQREVEVVRLVAAGRADREIAEELIIGVRTVNTHISNIPNRAEAVNYANQNGLVEAQSEAGEKDARRSSGPSFRE
;
A
#
# COMPACT_ATOMS: atom_id res chain seq x y z
N MET A 1 20.16 -10.17 6.16
CA MET A 1 19.11 -9.30 5.58
C MET A 1 17.85 -9.46 6.42
N LEU A 2 17.48 -8.45 7.21
CA LEU A 2 16.25 -8.49 8.01
C LEU A 2 15.06 -8.27 7.09
N GLU A 3 14.26 -9.31 6.86
CA GLU A 3 12.96 -9.20 6.20
C GLU A 3 12.01 -8.41 7.12
N ARG A 4 11.97 -7.08 6.96
CA ARG A 4 10.88 -6.26 7.53
C ARG A 4 9.57 -6.72 6.89
N LYS A 5 8.74 -7.45 7.65
CA LYS A 5 7.32 -7.66 7.32
C LYS A 5 6.57 -6.38 7.69
N ALA A 6 6.80 -5.33 6.89
CA ALA A 6 6.45 -3.94 7.18
C ALA A 6 4.99 -3.70 7.64
N ASN A 7 4.04 -4.60 7.34
CA ASN A 7 2.63 -4.47 7.76
C ASN A 7 2.24 -5.33 8.95
N GLY A 8 2.85 -6.52 9.11
CA GLY A 8 2.70 -7.28 10.36
C GLY A 8 3.32 -6.52 11.52
N ASP A 9 4.45 -5.85 11.25
CA ASP A 9 5.13 -5.01 12.23
C ASP A 9 4.33 -3.73 12.54
N ARG A 10 3.67 -3.14 11.54
CA ARG A 10 2.86 -1.93 11.71
C ARG A 10 1.55 -2.19 12.46
N ARG A 11 0.75 -3.20 12.08
CA ARG A 11 -0.49 -3.53 12.80
C ARG A 11 -0.21 -3.89 14.25
N ARG A 12 0.81 -4.72 14.49
CA ARG A 12 1.23 -5.05 15.85
C ARG A 12 1.69 -3.80 16.61
N ALA A 13 2.41 -2.89 15.96
CA ALA A 13 2.76 -1.63 16.58
C ALA A 13 1.51 -0.80 16.94
N GLU A 14 0.53 -0.68 16.03
CA GLU A 14 -0.75 -0.02 16.30
C GLU A 14 -1.51 -0.66 17.48
N GLU A 15 -1.51 -2.00 17.57
CA GLU A 15 -2.14 -2.77 18.66
C GLU A 15 -1.40 -2.62 20.01
N SER A 16 -0.07 -2.53 20.01
CA SER A 16 0.75 -2.43 21.23
C SER A 16 1.02 -0.98 21.69
N LEU A 17 0.72 0.03 20.87
CA LEU A 17 0.90 1.45 21.21
C LEU A 17 0.09 1.90 22.44
N PRO A 18 -1.18 1.47 22.64
CA PRO A 18 -1.95 1.79 23.84
C PRO A 18 -1.31 1.25 25.13
N GLU A 19 -0.81 0.01 25.10
CA GLU A 19 -0.11 -0.61 26.23
C GLU A 19 1.19 0.15 26.55
N THR A 20 1.96 0.50 25.52
CA THR A 20 3.19 1.29 25.67
C THR A 20 2.90 2.67 26.28
N HIS A 21 1.81 3.33 25.85
CA HIS A 21 1.36 4.61 26.40
C HIS A 21 0.99 4.48 27.88
N GLN A 22 0.25 3.43 28.25
CA GLN A 22 -0.14 3.19 29.64
C GLN A 22 1.08 2.99 30.55
N ILE A 23 2.05 2.16 30.14
CA ILE A 23 3.29 1.94 30.90
C ILE A 23 4.09 3.24 31.06
N ALA A 24 4.21 4.04 29.99
CA ALA A 24 4.89 5.33 30.03
C ALA A 24 4.24 6.33 31.00
N ASN A 25 2.90 6.28 31.10
CA ASN A 25 2.12 7.08 32.03
C ASN A 25 2.33 6.63 33.48
N GLU A 26 2.31 5.33 33.73
CA GLU A 26 2.57 4.74 35.06
C GLU A 26 4.00 5.03 35.54
N LEU A 27 4.98 5.04 34.64
CA LEU A 27 6.38 5.36 34.95
C LEU A 27 6.64 6.87 35.08
N GLY A 28 5.65 7.73 34.82
CA GLY A 28 5.80 9.18 34.92
C GLY A 28 6.85 9.75 33.96
N MET A 29 6.88 9.28 32.71
CA MET A 29 7.86 9.68 31.70
C MET A 29 7.29 10.66 30.65
N PRO A 30 7.09 11.95 30.99
CA PRO A 30 6.43 12.93 30.12
C PRO A 30 7.07 13.10 28.71
N PRO A 31 8.41 13.13 28.52
CA PRO A 31 8.95 13.27 27.17
C PRO A 31 8.73 12.01 26.30
N LEU A 32 8.55 10.84 26.92
CA LEU A 32 8.28 9.60 26.22
C LEU A 32 6.81 9.51 25.82
N LEU A 33 5.90 9.92 26.71
CA LEU A 33 4.47 10.08 26.38
C LEU A 33 4.26 10.99 25.17
N GLN A 34 4.88 12.19 25.16
CA GLN A 34 4.72 13.12 24.05
C GLN A 34 5.19 12.55 22.71
N ARG A 35 6.26 11.73 22.73
CA ARG A 35 6.77 11.04 21.53
C ARG A 35 5.83 9.93 21.06
N ILE A 36 5.22 9.20 21.99
CA ILE A 36 4.23 8.17 21.66
C ILE A 36 3.00 8.82 21.03
N GLU A 37 2.49 9.91 21.60
CA GLU A 37 1.34 10.64 21.06
C GLU A 37 1.61 11.20 19.65
N ASP A 38 2.78 11.82 19.43
CA ASP A 38 3.20 12.29 18.10
C ASP A 38 3.23 11.12 17.08
N LEU A 39 3.80 9.99 17.49
CA LEU A 39 3.87 8.81 16.65
C LEU A 39 2.48 8.25 16.33
N MET A 40 1.59 8.15 17.32
CA MET A 40 0.21 7.70 17.14
C MET A 40 -0.55 8.63 16.18
N SER A 41 -0.41 9.94 16.33
CA SER A 41 -1.03 10.93 15.44
C SER A 41 -0.54 10.78 13.99
N ARG A 42 0.77 10.62 13.78
CA ARG A 42 1.36 10.45 12.44
C ARG A 42 0.96 9.14 11.78
N ILE A 43 0.88 8.06 12.56
CA ILE A 43 0.41 6.75 12.07
C ILE A 43 -1.06 6.83 11.68
N GLY A 44 -1.91 7.43 12.52
CA GLY A 44 -3.34 7.62 12.26
C GLY A 44 -3.61 8.47 11.02
N GLN A 45 -2.89 9.58 10.82
CA GLN A 45 -3.04 10.43 9.63
C GLN A 45 -2.66 9.70 8.32
N ALA A 46 -1.63 8.86 8.35
CA ALA A 46 -1.22 8.08 7.18
C ALA A 46 -2.15 6.87 6.90
N SER A 47 -2.90 6.41 7.90
CA SER A 47 -3.72 5.19 7.85
C SER A 47 -5.22 5.45 7.76
N ALA A 48 -5.64 6.71 7.92
CA ALA A 48 -7.06 7.05 7.92
C ALA A 48 -7.70 6.61 6.58
N PRO A 49 -8.71 5.73 6.60
CA PRO A 49 -9.39 5.31 5.39
C PRO A 49 -10.11 6.54 4.82
N ALA A 50 -9.55 7.08 3.74
CA ALA A 50 -10.12 8.23 3.05
C ALA A 50 -11.22 7.83 2.06
N TYR A 51 -11.34 6.52 1.77
CA TYR A 51 -12.23 5.99 0.74
C TYR A 51 -13.11 4.84 1.26
N PRO A 52 -14.26 4.58 0.61
CA PRO A 52 -15.06 3.39 0.85
C PRO A 52 -14.23 2.11 0.76
N CYS A 53 -14.69 1.06 1.44
CA CYS A 53 -13.94 -0.21 1.59
C CYS A 53 -12.68 -0.13 2.48
N GLY A 54 -12.51 0.96 3.23
CA GLY A 54 -11.41 1.09 4.19
C GLY A 54 -10.05 1.33 3.52
N LEU A 55 -10.04 1.89 2.31
CA LEU A 55 -8.83 2.11 1.54
C LEU A 55 -8.18 3.46 1.87
N THR A 56 -6.86 3.46 1.95
CA THR A 56 -6.04 4.67 1.95
C THR A 56 -5.92 5.23 0.52
N GLN A 57 -5.50 6.49 0.39
CA GLN A 57 -5.30 7.12 -0.92
C GLN A 57 -4.34 6.34 -1.82
N ARG A 58 -3.22 5.85 -1.26
CA ARG A 58 -2.23 5.09 -2.02
C ARG A 58 -2.75 3.73 -2.47
N GLU A 59 -3.57 3.08 -1.65
CA GLU A 59 -4.20 1.82 -2.02
C GLU A 59 -5.24 2.02 -3.12
N VAL A 60 -5.97 3.13 -3.14
CA VAL A 60 -6.89 3.46 -4.24
C VAL A 60 -6.14 3.67 -5.55
N GLU A 61 -5.04 4.42 -5.55
CA GLU A 61 -4.19 4.59 -6.74
C GLU A 61 -3.74 3.23 -7.30
N VAL A 62 -3.27 2.34 -6.44
CA VAL A 62 -2.87 0.98 -6.83
C VAL A 62 -4.05 0.16 -7.32
N VAL A 63 -5.19 0.18 -6.63
CA VAL A 63 -6.41 -0.56 -7.01
C VAL A 63 -6.93 -0.12 -8.37
N ARG A 64 -6.88 1.18 -8.71
CA ARG A 64 -7.29 1.69 -10.02
C ARG A 64 -6.44 1.08 -11.14
N LEU A 65 -5.12 1.03 -10.96
CA LEU A 65 -4.21 0.49 -11.96
C LEU A 65 -4.32 -1.03 -12.08
N VAL A 66 -4.55 -1.73 -10.97
CA VAL A 66 -4.87 -3.17 -10.96
C VAL A 66 -6.18 -3.43 -11.70
N ALA A 67 -7.22 -2.62 -11.47
CA ALA A 67 -8.51 -2.73 -12.16
C ALA A 67 -8.39 -2.44 -13.67
N ALA A 68 -7.46 -1.55 -14.05
CA ALA A 68 -7.09 -1.29 -15.45
C ALA A 68 -6.23 -2.40 -16.09
N GLY A 69 -5.88 -3.47 -15.36
CA GLY A 69 -5.12 -4.61 -15.87
C GLY A 69 -3.60 -4.40 -15.95
N ARG A 70 -3.05 -3.39 -15.26
CA ARG A 70 -1.60 -3.15 -15.22
C ARG A 70 -0.87 -4.19 -14.38
N ALA A 71 0.34 -4.55 -14.82
CA ALA A 71 1.26 -5.38 -14.05
C ALA A 71 1.97 -4.56 -12.95
N ASP A 72 2.42 -5.21 -11.88
CA ASP A 72 3.05 -4.55 -10.72
C ASP A 72 4.25 -3.65 -11.08
N ARG A 73 4.96 -3.95 -12.18
CA ARG A 73 6.06 -3.12 -12.72
C ARG A 73 5.55 -1.83 -13.37
N GLU A 74 4.49 -1.91 -14.16
CA GLU A 74 3.88 -0.75 -14.81
C GLU A 74 3.28 0.18 -13.73
N ILE A 75 2.64 -0.40 -12.70
CA ILE A 75 2.13 0.33 -11.55
C ILE A 75 3.25 1.06 -10.81
N ALA A 76 4.39 0.38 -10.62
CA ALA A 76 5.56 0.95 -9.96
C ALA A 76 6.13 2.15 -10.73
N GLU A 77 6.20 2.04 -12.06
CA GLU A 77 6.65 3.11 -12.94
C GLU A 77 5.68 4.30 -12.94
N GLU A 78 4.38 4.04 -13.02
CA GLU A 78 3.35 5.08 -13.06
C GLU A 78 3.24 5.85 -11.74
N LEU A 79 3.38 5.16 -10.61
CA LEU A 79 3.33 5.77 -9.27
C LEU A 79 4.70 6.26 -8.77
N ILE A 80 5.77 6.06 -9.55
CA ILE A 80 7.16 6.44 -9.21
C ILE A 80 7.57 5.83 -7.85
N ILE A 81 7.34 4.53 -7.69
CA ILE A 81 7.68 3.75 -6.48
C ILE A 81 8.35 2.43 -6.87
N GLY A 82 8.92 1.71 -5.89
CA GLY A 82 9.46 0.38 -6.15
C GLY A 82 8.37 -0.70 -6.27
N VAL A 83 8.61 -1.72 -7.08
CA VAL A 83 7.71 -2.90 -7.23
C VAL A 83 7.42 -3.56 -5.88
N ARG A 84 8.42 -3.64 -4.99
CA ARG A 84 8.23 -4.14 -3.61
C ARG A 84 7.21 -3.31 -2.83
N THR A 85 7.19 -1.99 -3.04
CA THR A 85 6.25 -1.07 -2.41
C THR A 85 4.84 -1.28 -2.97
N VAL A 86 4.69 -1.47 -4.29
CA VAL A 86 3.42 -1.86 -4.92
C VAL A 86 2.87 -3.13 -4.29
N ASN A 87 3.68 -4.20 -4.20
CA ASN A 87 3.27 -5.46 -3.57
C ASN A 87 2.86 -5.29 -2.10
N THR A 88 3.51 -4.36 -1.40
CA THR A 88 3.18 -4.02 -0.01
C THR A 88 1.82 -3.34 0.08
N HIS A 89 1.52 -2.37 -0.81
CA HIS A 89 0.20 -1.75 -0.90
C HIS A 89 -0.87 -2.77 -1.27
N ILE A 90 -0.60 -3.62 -2.26
CA ILE A 90 -1.52 -4.69 -2.66
C ILE A 90 -1.88 -5.61 -1.50
N SER A 91 -0.88 -6.00 -0.70
CA SER A 91 -1.08 -6.89 0.46
C SER A 91 -1.87 -6.23 1.59
N ASN A 92 -1.97 -4.89 1.60
CA ASN A 92 -2.71 -4.14 2.61
C ASN A 92 -4.16 -3.86 2.22
N ILE A 93 -4.52 -4.05 0.96
CA ILE A 93 -5.90 -3.89 0.52
C ILE A 93 -6.76 -4.92 1.26
N PRO A 94 -7.68 -4.50 2.14
CA PRO A 94 -8.40 -5.39 3.04
C PRO A 94 -9.30 -6.39 2.32
N ASN A 95 -9.93 -5.98 1.21
CA ASN A 95 -10.65 -6.88 0.32
C ASN A 95 -10.39 -6.52 -1.14
N ARG A 96 -9.41 -7.19 -1.76
CA ARG A 96 -8.96 -6.90 -3.12
C ARG A 96 -10.07 -7.03 -4.15
N ALA A 97 -10.91 -8.06 -4.04
CA ALA A 97 -12.00 -8.29 -4.97
C ALA A 97 -13.06 -7.18 -4.89
N GLU A 98 -13.45 -6.79 -3.67
CA GLU A 98 -14.39 -5.68 -3.46
C GLU A 98 -13.79 -4.34 -3.89
N ALA A 99 -12.51 -4.09 -3.62
CA ALA A 99 -11.83 -2.86 -4.02
C ALA A 99 -11.76 -2.71 -5.54
N VAL A 100 -11.43 -3.78 -6.26
CA VAL A 100 -11.41 -3.80 -7.73
C VAL A 100 -12.83 -3.62 -8.30
N ASN A 101 -13.82 -4.30 -7.73
CA ASN A 101 -15.22 -4.12 -8.12
C ASN A 101 -15.69 -2.69 -7.89
N TYR A 102 -15.31 -2.08 -6.76
CA TYR A 102 -15.60 -0.68 -6.47
C TYR A 102 -14.95 0.25 -7.50
N ALA A 103 -13.69 0.03 -7.86
CA ALA A 103 -13.01 0.84 -8.87
C ALA A 103 -13.69 0.75 -10.24
N ASN A 104 -14.11 -0.46 -10.64
CA ASN A 104 -14.87 -0.69 -11.88
C ASN A 104 -16.26 -0.03 -11.84
N GLN A 105 -16.98 -0.16 -10.73
CA GLN A 105 -18.35 0.36 -10.58
C GLN A 105 -18.42 1.89 -10.47
N ASN A 106 -17.36 2.53 -9.95
CA ASN A 106 -17.32 3.98 -9.73
C ASN A 106 -16.62 4.74 -10.87
N GLY A 107 -16.35 4.10 -12.01
CA GLY A 107 -15.75 4.76 -13.17
C GLY A 107 -14.33 5.28 -12.93
N LEU A 108 -13.63 4.77 -11.90
CA LEU A 108 -12.27 5.20 -11.57
C LEU A 108 -11.20 4.64 -12.53
N VAL A 109 -11.65 3.89 -13.56
CA VAL A 109 -10.82 3.22 -14.59
C VAL A 109 -10.65 4.10 -15.84
N GLU A 110 -11.36 5.23 -15.95
CA GLU A 110 -11.26 6.12 -17.12
C GLU A 110 -10.20 7.23 -16.93
N ALA A 111 -8.96 6.91 -17.32
CA ALA A 111 -7.91 7.79 -17.85
C ALA A 111 -6.62 6.96 -17.81
N GLN A 112 -6.26 6.18 -18.83
CA GLN A 112 -5.62 6.68 -20.04
C GLN A 112 -5.59 5.55 -21.10
N SER A 113 -6.50 5.61 -22.06
CA SER A 113 -6.46 4.81 -23.28
C SER A 113 -5.50 5.41 -24.31
N GLU A 114 -4.25 5.75 -23.97
CA GLU A 114 -3.25 6.26 -24.95
C GLU A 114 -1.78 5.84 -24.70
N ALA A 115 -1.52 4.73 -23.99
CA ALA A 115 -0.16 4.21 -23.81
C ALA A 115 0.02 2.73 -24.21
N GLY A 116 -0.89 2.19 -25.01
CA GLY A 116 -0.83 0.81 -25.53
C GLY A 116 -0.33 0.75 -26.98
N GLU A 117 0.93 1.10 -27.26
CA GLU A 117 1.57 0.87 -28.57
C GLU A 117 3.09 0.65 -28.46
N LYS A 118 3.63 0.15 -27.34
CA LYS A 118 5.10 -0.02 -27.22
C LYS A 118 5.68 -1.37 -26.78
N ASP A 119 4.90 -2.41 -26.48
CA ASP A 119 5.48 -3.71 -26.09
C ASP A 119 5.03 -4.93 -26.90
N ALA A 120 4.76 -4.74 -28.20
CA ALA A 120 4.70 -5.85 -29.17
C ALA A 120 6.10 -6.24 -29.73
N ARG A 121 7.20 -5.66 -29.23
CA ARG A 121 8.55 -5.95 -29.75
C ARG A 121 9.62 -5.98 -28.65
N ARG A 122 9.63 -7.01 -27.81
CA ARG A 122 10.88 -7.47 -27.15
C ARG A 122 10.77 -8.91 -26.65
N SER A 123 11.29 -9.79 -27.52
CA SER A 123 11.94 -11.09 -27.24
C SER A 123 11.08 -12.14 -26.50
N SER A 124 10.47 -13.09 -27.20
CA SER A 124 11.16 -14.23 -27.83
C SER A 124 12.29 -14.73 -26.93
N GLY A 125 11.99 -15.73 -26.10
CA GLY A 125 12.99 -16.39 -25.27
C GLY A 125 14.09 -17.01 -26.13
N PRO A 126 15.35 -17.00 -25.67
CA PRO A 126 16.35 -17.81 -26.31
C PRO A 126 16.07 -19.27 -25.94
N SER A 127 15.65 -20.02 -26.96
CA SER A 127 15.80 -21.47 -27.03
C SER A 127 17.26 -21.81 -26.72
N PHE A 128 17.54 -22.46 -25.60
CA PHE A 128 18.82 -23.15 -25.42
C PHE A 128 18.57 -24.64 -25.51
N ARG A 129 18.99 -25.21 -26.63
CA ARG A 129 19.17 -26.63 -26.88
C ARG A 129 20.67 -26.80 -27.11
N GLU A 130 21.30 -27.61 -26.27
CA GLU A 130 22.32 -28.62 -26.58
C GLU A 130 22.71 -29.34 -25.27
#